data_AF-A0A517MSZ1-F1
#
_entry.id   AF-A0A517MSZ1-F1
#
_cell.length_a   1.000
_cell.length_b   1.000
_cell.length_c   1.000
_cell.angle_alpha   90.00
_cell.angle_beta   90.00
_cell.angle_gamma   90.00
#
_symmetry.space_group_name_H-M   'P 1'
#
loop_
_entity.id
_entity.type
_entity.pdbx_description
1 polymer ?
#
loop_
_entity_poly.entity_id
_entity_poly.type
_entity_poly.pdbx_seq_one_letter_code
_entity_poly.pdbx_strand_id
1 'polypeptide(L)'
;MGRCQGAGGSVSLERMPRFVLLWHACPSSYGKSDPKGSHWDFLLEDGGALATWNLFELPSAWNKSVLNEGAAKPKAAGIAAGQRPAGARPDELANSRIVAAEKIQDHRLAYLDYEGPITSENPENRASVDKGSVERIDGGEYRLLERSETLWRVELAGEFLQGIVELRFLQEGDWRLEVGSP
;
A
#
# COMPACT_ATOMS: atom_id res chain seq x y z
N MET A 1 -28.31 -47.31 11.12
CA MET A 1 -28.52 -46.71 12.46
C MET A 1 -27.16 -46.35 13.04
N GLY A 2 -27.01 -45.16 13.62
CA GLY A 2 -25.82 -44.73 14.39
C GLY A 2 -24.79 -43.94 13.56
N ARG A 3 -24.92 -42.62 13.39
CA ARG A 3 -24.61 -41.49 14.31
C ARG A 3 -23.16 -40.97 14.17
N CYS A 4 -23.08 -39.79 13.55
CA CYS A 4 -22.46 -38.52 13.97
C CYS A 4 -21.23 -38.46 14.91
N GLN A 5 -20.45 -37.39 14.66
CA GLN A 5 -19.51 -36.61 15.50
C GLN A 5 -18.06 -37.13 15.54
N GLY A 6 -17.01 -36.31 15.40
CA GLY A 6 -16.84 -34.86 15.36
C GLY A 6 -15.37 -34.50 15.68
N ALA A 7 -15.02 -33.21 15.57
CA ALA A 7 -13.77 -32.55 15.98
C ALA A 7 -12.56 -32.71 15.03
N GLY A 8 -11.79 -31.67 14.70
CA GLY A 8 -11.85 -30.26 15.07
C GLY A 8 -11.06 -29.48 14.04
N GLY A 9 -11.72 -28.50 13.39
CA GLY A 9 -11.00 -27.46 12.65
C GLY A 9 -10.25 -26.65 13.68
N SER A 10 -8.93 -26.83 13.71
CA SER A 10 -8.03 -25.95 14.46
C SER A 10 -8.26 -24.53 13.93
N VAL A 11 -8.97 -23.71 14.70
CA VAL A 11 -8.86 -22.25 14.56
C VAL A 11 -7.44 -21.96 15.04
N SER A 12 -6.49 -22.02 14.10
CA SER A 12 -5.16 -21.46 14.28
C SER A 12 -5.36 -20.08 14.87
N LEU A 13 -4.73 -19.79 16.01
CA LEU A 13 -4.66 -18.46 16.61
C LEU A 13 -4.53 -17.44 15.48
N GLU A 14 -5.64 -16.79 15.14
CA GLU A 14 -5.73 -15.94 13.95
C GLU A 14 -4.86 -14.73 14.24
N ARG A 15 -3.57 -14.82 13.88
CA ARG A 15 -2.72 -13.65 13.83
C ARG A 15 -3.43 -12.70 12.91
N MET A 16 -3.96 -11.61 13.47
CA MET A 16 -4.62 -10.59 12.70
C MET A 16 -3.60 -10.09 11.67
N PRO A 17 -3.89 -10.21 10.36
CA PRO A 17 -2.92 -9.88 9.34
C PRO A 17 -2.62 -8.38 9.41
N ARG A 18 -1.36 -8.01 9.18
CA ARG A 18 -0.90 -6.64 9.35
C ARG A 18 -0.94 -5.90 8.02
N PHE A 19 -1.07 -4.59 8.10
CA PHE A 19 -0.86 -3.71 6.95
C PHE A 19 0.23 -2.70 7.26
N VAL A 20 0.86 -2.19 6.21
CA VAL A 20 1.79 -1.07 6.33
C VAL A 20 1.61 -0.14 5.13
N LEU A 21 1.67 1.16 5.42
CA LEU A 21 1.76 2.22 4.41
C LEU A 21 3.19 2.77 4.45
N LEU A 22 3.90 2.65 3.34
CA LEU A 22 5.25 3.15 3.16
C LEU A 22 5.25 4.35 2.21
N TRP A 23 6.11 5.32 2.48
CA TRP A 23 6.52 6.33 1.52
C TRP A 23 7.86 5.94 0.93
N HIS A 24 7.90 5.68 -0.37
CA HIS A 24 9.13 5.39 -1.10
C HIS A 24 9.62 6.68 -1.76
N ALA A 25 10.68 7.26 -1.20
CA ALA A 25 11.35 8.42 -1.75
C ALA A 25 12.43 8.00 -2.75
N CYS A 26 12.13 8.07 -4.05
CA CYS A 26 13.08 7.76 -5.12
C CYS A 26 13.95 8.99 -5.46
N PRO A 27 15.28 8.85 -5.54
CA PRO A 27 16.15 9.94 -5.95
C PRO A 27 15.96 10.21 -7.45
N SER A 28 16.06 11.49 -7.84
CA SER A 28 15.87 11.92 -9.23
C SER A 28 16.87 11.27 -10.21
N SER A 29 18.01 10.79 -9.72
CA SER A 29 19.02 10.02 -10.47
C SER A 29 18.56 8.61 -10.86
N TYR A 30 17.54 8.06 -10.20
CA TYR A 30 16.97 6.74 -10.45
C TYR A 30 15.84 6.75 -11.51
N GLY A 31 15.46 7.92 -12.04
CA GLY A 31 14.33 8.11 -12.96
C GLY A 31 14.41 7.39 -14.31
N LYS A 32 15.50 6.65 -14.61
CA LYS A 32 15.58 5.75 -15.77
C LYS A 32 15.10 4.33 -15.47
N SER A 33 15.15 3.90 -14.22
CA SER A 33 14.82 2.54 -13.77
C SER A 33 13.49 2.47 -13.02
N ASP A 34 12.98 3.60 -12.53
CA ASP A 34 11.59 3.74 -12.09
C ASP A 34 11.03 5.08 -12.60
N PRO A 35 10.21 5.05 -13.67
CA PRO A 35 9.62 6.25 -14.26
C PRO A 35 8.58 6.92 -13.35
N LYS A 36 8.14 6.28 -12.26
CA LYS A 36 7.07 6.76 -11.38
C LYS A 36 7.55 7.81 -10.38
N GLY A 37 8.85 7.87 -10.08
CA GLY A 37 9.38 8.76 -9.06
C GLY A 37 8.95 8.34 -7.65
N SER A 38 8.96 9.28 -6.70
CA SER A 38 8.53 9.00 -5.32
C SER A 38 7.04 8.71 -5.24
N HIS A 39 6.66 7.67 -4.51
CA HIS A 39 5.31 7.14 -4.46
C HIS A 39 5.00 6.52 -3.09
N TRP A 40 3.75 6.11 -2.89
CA TRP A 40 3.31 5.39 -1.72
C TRP A 40 3.19 3.91 -2.04
N ASP A 41 3.59 3.05 -1.11
CA ASP A 41 3.31 1.63 -1.19
C ASP A 41 2.36 1.24 -0.06
N PHE A 42 1.24 0.64 -0.44
CA PHE A 42 0.29 0.05 0.48
C PHE A 42 0.43 -1.47 0.47
N LEU A 43 0.77 -2.05 1.62
CA LEU A 43 1.10 -3.46 1.75
C LEU A 43 0.13 -4.15 2.73
N LEU A 44 -0.38 -5.31 2.33
CA LEU A 44 -1.23 -6.18 3.15
C LEU A 44 -0.57 -7.55 3.34
N GLU A 45 -0.44 -8.01 4.59
CA GLU A 45 0.04 -9.34 4.93
C GLU A 45 -0.94 -10.43 4.48
N ASP A 46 -0.50 -11.24 3.51
CA ASP A 46 -1.30 -12.32 2.98
C ASP A 46 -0.45 -13.59 2.77
N GLY A 47 -0.87 -14.70 3.38
CA GLY A 47 -0.29 -16.02 3.11
C GLY A 47 1.23 -16.14 3.34
N GLY A 48 1.83 -15.29 4.15
CA GLY A 48 3.27 -15.25 4.40
C GLY A 48 4.07 -14.34 3.47
N ALA A 49 3.40 -13.52 2.65
CA ALA A 49 3.98 -12.44 1.86
C ALA A 49 3.22 -11.14 2.09
N LEU A 50 3.68 -10.05 1.47
CA LEU A 50 2.99 -8.76 1.46
C LEU A 50 2.45 -8.52 0.06
N ALA A 51 1.13 -8.54 -0.10
CA ALA A 51 0.49 -8.06 -1.31
C ALA A 51 0.69 -6.54 -1.37
N THR A 52 1.28 -6.04 -2.45
CA THR A 52 1.71 -4.64 -2.53
C THR A 52 1.02 -3.91 -3.66
N TRP A 53 0.51 -2.72 -3.33
CA TRP A 53 -0.06 -1.77 -4.28
C TRP A 53 0.70 -0.46 -4.21
N ASN A 54 1.19 -0.02 -5.37
CA ASN A 54 1.80 1.26 -5.58
C ASN A 54 0.71 2.33 -5.79
N LEU A 55 0.75 3.42 -5.04
CA LEU A 55 -0.18 4.55 -5.15
C LEU A 55 0.61 5.83 -5.48
N PHE A 56 0.22 6.52 -6.53
CA PHE A 56 0.81 7.82 -6.90
C PHE A 56 0.34 8.95 -5.97
N GLU A 57 -0.87 8.82 -5.42
CA GLU A 57 -1.48 9.77 -4.51
C GLU A 57 -2.26 9.03 -3.43
N LEU A 58 -2.35 9.63 -2.24
CA LEU A 58 -3.23 9.14 -1.19
C LEU A 58 -4.65 9.67 -1.38
N PRO A 59 -5.69 8.88 -1.06
CA PRO A 59 -7.05 9.37 -0.95
C PRO A 59 -7.10 10.59 -0.02
N SER A 60 -7.92 11.58 -0.35
CA SER A 60 -7.99 12.83 0.45
C SER A 60 -8.38 12.56 1.91
N ALA A 61 -9.11 11.47 2.17
CA ALA A 61 -9.48 11.01 3.51
C ALA A 61 -8.26 10.63 4.35
N TRP A 62 -7.29 9.92 3.77
CA TRP A 62 -6.04 9.55 4.43
C TRP A 62 -5.06 10.71 4.48
N ASN A 63 -5.00 11.50 3.40
CA ASN A 63 -4.06 12.62 3.30
C ASN A 63 -4.27 13.63 4.44
N LYS A 64 -5.53 13.89 4.84
CA LYS A 64 -5.84 14.75 5.99
C LYS A 64 -5.35 14.15 7.30
N SER A 65 -5.59 12.86 7.55
CA SER A 65 -5.14 12.20 8.78
C SER A 65 -3.62 12.12 8.85
N VAL A 66 -2.96 11.69 7.78
CA VAL A 66 -1.51 11.53 7.73
C VAL A 66 -0.78 12.88 7.83
N LEU A 67 -1.21 13.91 7.10
CA LEU A 67 -0.49 15.19 7.08
C LEU A 67 -0.84 16.15 8.22
N ASN A 68 -2.06 16.07 8.78
CA ASN A 68 -2.48 16.99 9.86
C ASN A 68 -2.20 16.44 11.26
N GLU A 69 -2.23 15.13 11.47
CA GLU A 69 -2.07 14.50 12.80
C GLU A 69 -0.60 14.23 13.18
N GLY A 70 0.35 14.77 12.39
CA GLY A 70 1.75 14.79 12.79
C GLY A 70 2.54 13.50 12.54
N ALA A 71 2.04 12.57 11.70
CA ALA A 71 2.94 11.63 11.04
C ALA A 71 4.06 12.46 10.42
N ALA A 72 5.32 12.18 10.80
CA ALA A 72 6.45 13.01 10.43
C ALA A 72 6.34 13.35 8.94
N LYS A 73 6.26 14.64 8.59
CA LYS A 73 6.26 15.06 7.18
C LYS A 73 7.40 14.28 6.53
N PRO A 74 7.14 13.48 5.48
CA PRO A 74 8.19 12.66 4.90
C PRO A 74 9.34 13.60 4.61
N LYS A 75 10.53 13.32 5.14
CA LYS A 75 11.65 14.27 5.03
C LYS A 75 12.04 14.55 3.58
N ALA A 76 11.51 13.76 2.65
CA ALA A 76 11.64 13.88 1.20
C ALA A 76 10.35 14.30 0.46
N ALA A 77 9.25 14.66 1.14
CA ALA A 77 8.01 15.11 0.51
C ALA A 77 8.11 16.58 0.06
N GLY A 78 8.99 16.84 -0.91
CA GLY A 78 8.66 17.81 -1.94
C GLY A 78 7.56 17.17 -2.78
N ILE A 79 6.29 17.47 -2.48
CA ILE A 79 5.14 16.94 -3.21
C ILE A 79 5.23 17.47 -4.65
N ALA A 80 5.93 16.74 -5.51
CA ALA A 80 5.88 16.94 -6.94
C ALA A 80 4.52 16.41 -7.38
N ALA A 81 3.59 17.33 -7.60
CA ALA A 81 2.37 17.07 -8.34
C ALA A 81 2.74 16.61 -9.77
N GLY A 82 2.91 15.31 -9.99
CA GLY A 82 3.17 14.76 -11.32
C GLY A 82 3.19 13.24 -11.28
N GLN A 83 2.48 12.49 -12.13
CA GLN A 83 1.67 12.84 -13.28
C GLN A 83 0.16 12.78 -12.99
N ARG A 84 -0.56 13.82 -13.43
CA ARG A 84 -2.01 13.76 -13.61
C ARG A 84 -2.33 12.64 -14.63
N PRO A 85 -3.26 11.70 -14.37
CA PRO A 85 -3.84 10.92 -15.45
C PRO A 85 -4.44 11.92 -16.45
N ALA A 86 -4.07 11.79 -17.72
CA ALA A 86 -4.52 12.68 -18.78
C ALA A 86 -6.05 12.58 -18.93
N GLY A 87 -6.79 13.44 -18.21
CA GLY A 87 -8.26 13.48 -18.23
C GLY A 87 -8.95 13.84 -16.91
N ALA A 88 -8.27 13.80 -15.75
CA ALA A 88 -8.91 14.12 -14.48
C ALA A 88 -9.18 15.63 -14.32
N ARG A 89 -10.44 15.99 -14.00
CA ARG A 89 -10.87 17.36 -13.73
C ARG A 89 -10.37 17.81 -12.34
N PRO A 90 -9.91 19.07 -12.17
CA PRO A 90 -9.30 19.55 -10.92
C PRO A 90 -10.23 19.52 -9.69
N ASP A 91 -11.54 19.58 -9.91
CA ASP A 91 -12.58 19.68 -8.88
C ASP A 91 -12.99 18.34 -8.23
N GLU A 92 -12.65 17.20 -8.84
CA GLU A 92 -12.92 15.86 -8.29
C GLU A 92 -11.84 15.39 -7.28
N LEU A 93 -10.62 15.92 -7.36
CA LEU A 93 -9.48 15.47 -6.55
C LEU A 93 -9.51 15.92 -5.08
N ALA A 94 -10.24 16.99 -4.73
CA ALA A 94 -10.24 17.52 -3.37
C ALA A 94 -11.03 16.66 -2.35
N ASN A 95 -11.87 15.74 -2.84
CA ASN A 95 -12.64 14.79 -2.04
C ASN A 95 -12.52 13.36 -2.59
N SER A 96 -11.51 13.07 -3.41
CA SER A 96 -11.38 11.76 -4.02
C SER A 96 -11.00 10.74 -2.95
N ARG A 97 -11.99 9.96 -2.53
CA ARG A 97 -11.81 8.74 -1.72
C ARG A 97 -11.26 7.59 -2.55
N ILE A 98 -11.19 7.79 -3.86
CA ILE A 98 -10.75 6.81 -4.85
C ILE A 98 -9.42 7.30 -5.44
N VAL A 99 -8.43 6.42 -5.48
CA VAL A 99 -7.13 6.65 -6.13
C VAL A 99 -6.77 5.47 -7.02
N ALA A 100 -5.96 5.74 -8.05
CA ALA A 100 -5.37 4.68 -8.85
C ALA A 100 -4.31 3.93 -8.02
N ALA A 101 -4.31 2.62 -8.16
CA ALA A 101 -3.38 1.72 -7.51
C ALA A 101 -2.82 0.73 -8.53
N GLU A 102 -1.54 0.40 -8.47
CA GLU A 102 -0.96 -0.62 -9.34
C GLU A 102 -0.46 -1.78 -8.48
N LYS A 103 -0.94 -2.99 -8.76
CA LYS A 103 -0.46 -4.15 -8.01
C LYS A 103 0.91 -4.56 -8.53
N ILE A 104 1.90 -4.56 -7.64
CA ILE A 104 3.29 -4.93 -7.96
C ILE A 104 3.63 -6.29 -7.34
N GLN A 105 4.88 -6.72 -7.52
CA GLN A 105 5.36 -8.00 -6.96
C GLN A 105 5.18 -8.03 -5.44
N ASP A 106 4.79 -9.19 -4.93
CA ASP A 106 4.63 -9.39 -3.50
C ASP A 106 5.96 -9.17 -2.78
N HIS A 107 5.93 -8.38 -1.72
CA HIS A 107 7.10 -8.07 -0.91
C HIS A 107 7.28 -9.09 0.22
N ARG A 108 8.51 -9.15 0.75
CA ARG A 108 8.81 -10.01 1.90
C ARG A 108 8.25 -9.39 3.18
N LEU A 109 7.79 -10.22 4.11
CA LEU A 109 7.27 -9.79 5.43
C LEU A 109 8.23 -8.86 6.20
N ALA A 110 9.53 -8.93 5.96
CA ALA A 110 10.52 -8.03 6.55
C ALA A 110 10.23 -6.54 6.29
N TYR A 111 9.49 -6.20 5.22
CA TYR A 111 9.11 -4.83 4.91
C TYR A 111 8.03 -4.24 5.83
N LEU A 112 7.39 -5.05 6.70
CA LEU A 112 6.41 -4.54 7.68
C LEU A 112 7.03 -3.56 8.70
N ASP A 113 8.29 -3.78 9.05
CA ASP A 113 8.99 -3.03 10.09
C ASP A 113 10.30 -2.41 9.56
N TYR A 114 10.54 -2.47 8.23
CA TYR A 114 11.75 -1.93 7.60
C TYR A 114 11.59 -0.44 7.28
N GLU A 115 12.60 0.35 7.68
CA GLU A 115 12.77 1.74 7.27
C GLU A 115 14.23 1.96 6.87
N GLY A 116 14.45 2.79 5.85
CA GLY A 116 15.79 3.19 5.44
C GLY A 116 16.07 3.01 3.94
N PRO A 117 17.36 3.10 3.55
CA PRO A 117 17.74 3.10 2.15
C PRO A 117 17.50 1.74 1.49
N ILE A 118 16.94 1.76 0.29
CA ILE A 118 16.85 0.61 -0.61
C ILE A 118 17.95 0.76 -1.64
N THR A 119 18.92 -0.14 -1.61
CA THR A 119 19.95 -0.23 -2.63
C THR A 119 19.87 -1.58 -3.32
N SER A 120 20.08 -1.61 -4.64
CA SER A 120 20.26 -2.86 -5.37
C SER A 120 21.51 -2.82 -6.22
N GLU A 121 22.16 -3.95 -6.45
CA GLU A 121 23.31 -4.00 -7.35
C GLU A 121 22.87 -4.13 -8.80
N ASN A 122 23.50 -3.38 -9.70
CA ASN A 122 23.31 -3.58 -11.12
C ASN A 122 23.98 -4.92 -11.52
N PRO A 123 23.25 -5.85 -12.17
CA PRO A 123 23.78 -7.17 -12.50
C PRO A 123 24.91 -7.14 -13.53
N GLU A 124 24.99 -6.10 -14.38
CA GLU A 124 25.98 -5.97 -15.45
C GLU A 124 27.32 -5.41 -14.95
N ASN A 125 27.28 -4.39 -14.07
CA ASN A 125 28.50 -3.69 -13.64
C ASN A 125 28.77 -3.74 -12.13
N ARG A 126 27.92 -4.45 -11.35
CA ARG A 126 27.97 -4.58 -9.88
C ARG A 126 27.97 -3.24 -9.13
N ALA A 127 27.64 -2.13 -9.80
CA ALA A 127 27.53 -0.84 -9.13
C ALA A 127 26.29 -0.85 -8.22
N SER A 128 26.45 -0.34 -7.01
CA SER A 128 25.32 -0.08 -6.11
C SER A 128 24.43 0.99 -6.73
N VAL A 129 23.17 0.62 -6.99
CA VAL A 129 22.13 1.51 -7.46
C VAL A 129 21.30 1.93 -6.26
N ASP A 130 21.32 3.23 -5.97
CA ASP A 130 20.46 3.86 -4.98
C ASP A 130 19.02 3.91 -5.53
N LYS A 131 18.13 3.10 -4.95
CA LYS A 131 16.70 3.09 -5.26
C LYS A 131 15.93 4.03 -4.34
N GLY A 132 16.60 4.79 -3.48
CA GLY A 132 15.99 5.70 -2.54
C GLY A 132 15.78 5.12 -1.16
N SER A 133 14.80 5.64 -0.43
CA SER A 133 14.52 5.19 0.93
C SER A 133 13.04 4.97 1.15
N VAL A 134 12.70 3.96 1.94
CA VAL A 134 11.34 3.75 2.43
C VAL A 134 11.22 4.23 3.87
N GLU A 135 10.15 4.95 4.13
CA GLU A 135 9.76 5.43 5.45
C GLU A 135 8.39 4.84 5.77
N ARG A 136 8.20 4.32 6.98
CA ARG A 136 6.92 3.79 7.39
C ARG A 136 6.06 4.93 7.92
N ILE A 137 4.93 5.14 7.28
CA ILE A 137 4.03 6.25 7.59
C ILE A 137 2.91 5.79 8.51
N ASP A 138 2.39 4.59 8.27
CA ASP A 138 1.43 3.95 9.16
C ASP A 138 1.58 2.43 9.09
N GLY A 139 1.10 1.74 10.11
CA GLY A 139 0.92 0.31 10.04
C GLY A 139 0.15 -0.19 11.24
N GLY A 140 -0.63 -1.23 11.03
CA GLY A 140 -1.52 -1.77 12.05
C GLY A 140 -2.00 -3.15 11.66
N GLU A 141 -3.13 -3.53 12.24
CA GLU A 141 -3.81 -4.77 11.90
C GLU A 141 -4.94 -4.46 10.93
N TYR A 142 -5.32 -5.45 10.11
CA TYR A 142 -6.51 -5.36 9.31
C TYR A 142 -7.36 -6.62 9.44
N ARG A 143 -8.65 -6.46 9.16
CA ARG A 143 -9.61 -7.56 9.05
C ARG A 143 -10.00 -7.72 7.59
N LEU A 144 -9.81 -8.92 7.04
CA LEU A 144 -10.30 -9.24 5.71
C LEU A 144 -11.83 -9.42 5.75
N LEU A 145 -12.57 -8.54 5.07
CA LEU A 145 -14.02 -8.62 4.98
C LEU A 145 -14.47 -9.43 3.76
N GLU A 146 -13.83 -9.20 2.62
CA GLU A 146 -14.14 -9.89 1.37
C GLU A 146 -12.88 -9.97 0.50
N ARG A 147 -12.69 -11.11 -0.16
CA ARG A 147 -11.59 -11.29 -1.12
C ARG A 147 -12.03 -12.13 -2.30
N SER A 148 -11.75 -11.61 -3.49
CA SER A 148 -11.82 -12.31 -4.76
C SER A 148 -10.58 -11.96 -5.60
N GLU A 149 -10.51 -12.48 -6.82
CA GLU A 149 -9.45 -12.16 -7.78
C GLU A 149 -9.47 -10.68 -8.18
N THR A 150 -10.63 -10.02 -8.11
CA THR A 150 -10.84 -8.64 -8.58
C THR A 150 -11.27 -7.66 -7.50
N LEU A 151 -11.52 -8.12 -6.27
CA LEU A 151 -11.96 -7.28 -5.16
C LEU A 151 -11.27 -7.72 -3.87
N TRP A 152 -10.67 -6.77 -3.19
CA TRP A 152 -10.14 -6.91 -1.84
C TRP A 152 -10.82 -5.86 -0.97
N ARG A 153 -11.61 -6.31 -0.01
CA ARG A 153 -12.26 -5.44 0.96
C ARG A 153 -11.71 -5.75 2.33
N VAL A 154 -11.05 -4.78 2.93
CA VAL A 154 -10.39 -4.90 4.23
C VAL A 154 -10.83 -3.77 5.14
N GLU A 155 -10.91 -4.05 6.43
CA GLU A 155 -11.09 -3.04 7.47
C GLU A 155 -9.74 -2.81 8.14
N LEU A 156 -9.20 -1.60 8.01
CA LEU A 156 -7.93 -1.21 8.59
C LEU A 156 -8.11 -0.70 10.02
N ALA A 157 -7.20 -1.10 10.89
CA ALA A 157 -7.06 -0.62 12.26
C ALA A 157 -5.60 -0.21 12.50
N GLY A 158 -5.20 0.93 11.90
CA GLY A 158 -3.90 1.56 12.15
C GLY A 158 -4.00 2.80 13.03
N GLU A 159 -2.89 3.52 13.12
CA GLU A 159 -2.84 4.77 13.88
C GLU A 159 -3.57 5.88 13.11
N PHE A 160 -3.32 5.99 11.80
CA PHE A 160 -3.89 7.03 10.93
C PHE A 160 -4.93 6.50 9.94
N LEU A 161 -4.68 5.31 9.38
CA LEU A 161 -5.54 4.63 8.42
C LEU A 161 -6.50 3.72 9.19
N GLN A 162 -7.75 4.16 9.28
CA GLN A 162 -8.81 3.42 9.94
C GLN A 162 -10.04 3.33 9.03
N GLY A 163 -10.78 2.23 9.15
CA GLY A 163 -12.03 2.00 8.42
C GLY A 163 -11.89 1.07 7.21
N ILE A 164 -12.95 1.00 6.40
CA ILE A 164 -13.04 0.05 5.29
C ILE A 164 -12.31 0.58 4.05
N VAL A 165 -11.58 -0.28 3.39
CA VAL A 165 -10.86 -0.02 2.14
C VAL A 165 -11.21 -1.09 1.12
N GLU A 166 -11.50 -0.65 -0.09
CA GLU A 166 -11.87 -1.49 -1.22
C GLU A 166 -10.86 -1.31 -2.35
N LEU A 167 -10.08 -2.35 -2.59
CA LEU A 167 -9.17 -2.49 -3.72
C LEU A 167 -9.89 -3.26 -4.82
N ARG A 168 -10.17 -2.62 -5.96
CA ARG A 168 -10.81 -3.25 -7.12
C ARG A 168 -9.87 -3.31 -8.31
N PHE A 169 -9.72 -4.49 -8.89
CA PHE A 169 -9.07 -4.68 -10.18
C PHE A 169 -9.93 -4.08 -11.29
N LEU A 170 -9.30 -3.32 -12.18
CA LEU A 170 -9.95 -2.74 -13.36
C LEU A 170 -9.60 -3.57 -14.60
N GLN A 171 -8.33 -3.56 -15.01
CA GLN A 171 -7.81 -4.28 -16.18
C GLN A 171 -6.26 -4.25 -16.20
N GLU A 172 -5.61 -5.19 -16.88
CA GLU A 172 -4.14 -5.18 -17.17
C GLU A 172 -3.18 -5.02 -15.97
N GLY A 173 -3.63 -5.19 -14.72
CA GLY A 173 -2.80 -4.95 -13.53
C GLY A 173 -3.12 -3.64 -12.82
N ASP A 174 -4.00 -2.82 -13.39
CA ASP A 174 -4.54 -1.62 -12.78
C ASP A 174 -5.58 -1.96 -11.73
N TRP A 175 -5.41 -1.37 -10.55
CA TRP A 175 -6.34 -1.42 -9.44
C TRP A 175 -6.82 0.01 -9.13
N ARG A 176 -7.94 0.09 -8.42
CA ARG A 176 -8.37 1.31 -7.74
C ARG A 176 -8.48 1.01 -6.26
N LEU A 177 -8.01 1.93 -5.44
CA LEU A 177 -8.22 1.90 -4.00
C LEU A 177 -9.30 2.92 -3.65
N GLU A 178 -10.34 2.47 -2.98
CA GLU A 178 -11.48 3.27 -2.53
C GLU A 178 -11.57 3.19 -1.00
N VAL A 179 -11.58 4.33 -0.32
CA VAL A 179 -11.77 4.40 1.13
C VAL A 179 -13.25 4.59 1.43
N GLY A 180 -13.81 3.64 2.18
CA GLY A 180 -15.19 3.68 2.64
C GLY A 180 -15.48 4.91 3.50
N SER A 181 -16.73 5.36 3.49
CA SER A 181 -17.17 6.37 4.46
C SER A 181 -17.09 5.80 5.88
N PRO A 182 -16.67 6.58 6.89
CA PRO A 182 -16.91 6.22 8.28
C PRO A 182 -18.42 6.12 8.57
#